data_AF-A0A8J3AHH0-F1
#
_entry.id   AF-A0A8J3AHH0-F1
#
_cell.length_a   1.000
_cell.length_b   1.000
_cell.length_c   1.000
_cell.angle_alpha   90.00
_cell.angle_beta   90.00
_cell.angle_gamma   90.00
#
_symmetry.space_group_name_H-M   'P 1'
#
loop_
_entity.id
_entity.type
_entity.pdbx_description
1 polymer ?
#
loop_
_entity_poly.entity_id
_entity_poly.type
_entity_poly.pdbx_seq_one_letter_code
_entity_poly.pdbx_strand_id
1 'polypeptide(L)'
;MFMYYFMLTLGILMVIGAVFFFITMYVEKEYPLSNVGKSLGIFLLGVSLLWITLPSLKYVLLKEYDVVSGKCVIDIDSSGRSSEADFNFLDTDDIFTFRDIPELDAYGKSIPYFCEVTVTKDHMFEISYKIYDSQTRKLILTSD
;
A
#
# COMPACT_ATOMS: atom_id res chain seq x y z
N MET A 1 -0.10 3.44 -3.25
CA MET A 1 0.14 4.09 -1.93
C MET A 1 -0.65 5.38 -1.64
N PHE A 2 -0.60 6.45 -2.46
CA PHE A 2 -1.20 7.77 -2.09
C PHE A 2 -2.70 7.69 -1.75
N MET A 3 -3.49 7.00 -2.58
CA MET A 3 -4.93 6.84 -2.37
C MET A 3 -5.26 6.16 -1.04
N TYR A 4 -4.48 5.16 -0.64
CA TYR A 4 -4.65 4.47 0.63
C TYR A 4 -4.47 5.42 1.82
N TYR A 5 -3.39 6.20 1.85
CA TYR A 5 -3.15 7.17 2.93
C TYR A 5 -4.19 8.28 2.95
N PHE A 6 -4.71 8.69 1.78
CA PHE A 6 -5.82 9.62 1.69
C PHE A 6 -7.10 9.04 2.30
N MET A 7 -7.48 7.80 1.96
CA MET A 7 -8.65 7.13 2.55
C MET A 7 -8.51 6.95 4.06
N LEU A 8 -7.33 6.56 4.53
CA LEU A 8 -7.04 6.39 5.96
C LEU A 8 -7.19 7.71 6.72
N THR A 9 -6.57 8.79 6.23
CA THR A 9 -6.65 10.12 6.87
C THR A 9 -8.06 10.69 6.84
N LEU A 10 -8.77 10.55 5.72
CA LEU A 10 -10.17 10.95 5.60
C LEU A 10 -11.07 10.19 6.59
N GLY A 11 -10.90 8.86 6.70
CA GLY A 11 -11.64 8.03 7.64
C GLY A 11 -11.43 8.47 9.09
N ILE A 12 -10.19 8.74 9.50
CA ILE A 12 -9.84 9.25 10.83
C ILE A 12 -10.53 10.60 11.08
N LEU A 13 -10.43 11.55 10.14
CA LEU A 13 -11.04 12.87 10.27
C LEU A 13 -12.57 12.80 10.39
N MET A 14 -13.21 11.92 9.61
CA MET A 14 -14.67 11.72 9.69
C MET A 14 -15.09 11.17 11.05
N VAL A 15 -14.36 10.21 11.61
CA VAL A 15 -14.65 9.65 12.95
C VAL A 15 -14.45 10.72 14.03
N ILE A 16 -13.31 11.42 14.03
CA ILE A 16 -13.04 12.48 15.02
C ILE A 16 -14.08 13.60 14.92
N GLY A 17 -14.38 14.05 13.69
CA GLY A 17 -15.37 15.09 13.44
C GLY A 17 -16.78 14.68 13.88
N ALA A 18 -17.18 13.42 13.63
CA ALA A 18 -18.45 12.91 14.11
C ALA A 18 -18.52 12.84 15.63
N VAL A 19 -17.46 12.36 16.30
CA VAL A 19 -17.39 12.33 17.77
C VAL A 19 -17.47 13.73 18.36
N PHE A 20 -16.74 14.68 17.80
CA PHE A 20 -16.82 16.08 18.22
C PHE A 20 -18.25 16.63 18.09
N PHE A 21 -18.91 16.36 16.96
CA PHE A 21 -20.29 16.80 16.72
C PHE A 21 -21.30 16.14 17.67
N PHE A 22 -21.09 14.87 18.04
CA PHE A 22 -21.89 14.21 19.07
C PHE A 22 -21.72 14.87 20.44
N ILE A 23 -20.49 15.27 20.81
CA ILE A 23 -20.21 15.97 22.07
C ILE A 23 -20.91 17.34 22.09
N THR A 24 -20.82 18.12 21.02
CA THR A 24 -21.48 19.44 20.96
C THR A 24 -23.00 19.32 21.06
N MET A 25 -23.62 18.38 20.33
CA MET A 25 -25.06 18.11 20.46
C MET A 25 -25.46 17.70 21.89
N TYR A 26 -24.61 16.91 22.56
CA TYR A 26 -24.87 16.50 23.95
C TYR A 26 -24.83 17.68 24.92
N VAL A 27 -23.86 18.59 24.77
CA VAL A 27 -23.71 19.79 25.61
C VAL A 27 -24.86 20.78 25.37
N GLU A 28 -25.22 21.01 24.12
CA GLU A 28 -26.26 21.98 23.73
C GLU A 28 -27.69 21.44 23.95
N LYS A 29 -27.83 20.13 24.23
CA LYS A 29 -29.11 19.40 24.36
C LYS A 29 -30.00 19.51 23.12
N GLU A 30 -29.42 19.81 21.97
CA GLU A 30 -30.10 19.87 20.70
C GLU A 30 -30.00 18.51 19.99
N TYR A 31 -31.09 17.75 20.03
CA TYR A 31 -31.18 16.42 19.40
C TYR A 31 -32.18 16.35 18.24
N PRO A 32 -32.15 17.26 17.25
CA PRO A 32 -32.99 17.09 16.08
C PRO A 32 -32.58 15.79 15.37
N LEU A 33 -33.56 14.93 15.09
CA LEU A 33 -33.37 13.60 14.49
C LEU A 33 -32.51 13.65 13.21
N SER A 34 -32.63 14.74 12.44
CA SER A 34 -31.83 14.99 11.23
C SER A 34 -30.33 15.13 11.51
N ASN A 35 -29.93 15.79 12.60
CA ASN A 35 -28.52 16.02 12.92
C ASN A 35 -27.90 14.76 13.51
N VAL A 36 -28.64 14.04 14.34
CA VAL A 36 -28.25 12.72 14.86
C VAL A 36 -28.05 11.74 13.70
N GLY A 37 -28.99 11.67 12.76
CA GLY A 37 -28.88 10.80 11.59
C GLY A 37 -27.67 11.13 10.69
N LYS A 38 -27.42 12.41 10.42
CA LYS A 38 -26.25 12.85 9.65
C LYS A 38 -24.93 12.53 10.35
N SER A 39 -24.84 12.79 11.64
CA SER A 39 -23.64 12.51 12.43
C SER A 39 -23.35 11.00 12.50
N LEU A 40 -24.39 10.19 12.71
CA LEU A 40 -24.28 8.72 12.69
C LEU A 40 -23.85 8.22 11.29
N GLY A 41 -24.41 8.78 10.21
CA GLY A 41 -24.01 8.45 8.86
C GLY A 41 -22.54 8.74 8.58
N ILE A 42 -22.06 9.94 8.94
CA ILE A 42 -20.65 10.34 8.80
C ILE A 42 -19.75 9.40 9.62
N PHE A 43 -20.15 9.07 10.85
CA PHE A 43 -19.42 8.14 11.71
C PHE A 43 -19.30 6.76 11.07
N LEU A 44 -20.41 6.18 10.60
CA LEU A 44 -20.42 4.87 9.97
C LEU A 44 -19.60 4.83 8.68
N LEU A 45 -19.66 5.89 7.87
CA LEU A 45 -18.81 6.03 6.68
C LEU A 45 -17.32 6.08 7.05
N GLY A 46 -16.96 6.87 8.06
CA GLY A 46 -15.58 6.94 8.57
C GLY A 46 -15.09 5.59 9.09
N VAL A 47 -15.90 4.88 9.88
CA VAL A 47 -15.59 3.52 10.36
C VAL A 47 -15.44 2.54 9.21
N SER A 48 -16.28 2.62 8.18
CA SER A 48 -16.19 1.74 7.01
C SER A 48 -14.89 1.95 6.22
N LEU A 49 -14.48 3.22 6.01
CA LEU A 49 -13.19 3.54 5.40
C LEU A 49 -12.01 3.01 6.21
N LEU A 50 -12.08 3.14 7.54
CA LEU A 50 -11.07 2.61 8.45
C LEU A 50 -11.06 1.08 8.44
N TRP A 51 -12.21 0.42 8.36
CA TRP A 51 -12.31 -1.04 8.31
C TRP A 51 -11.58 -1.63 7.11
N ILE A 52 -11.61 -0.94 5.97
CA ILE A 52 -10.92 -1.37 4.75
C ILE A 52 -9.41 -1.09 4.85
N THR A 53 -9.01 0.02 5.47
CA THR A 53 -7.60 0.46 5.47
C THR A 53 -6.78 -0.12 6.63
N LEU A 54 -7.37 -0.31 7.81
CA LEU A 54 -6.68 -0.76 9.02
C LEU A 54 -6.04 -2.16 8.92
N PRO A 55 -6.65 -3.18 8.27
CA PRO A 55 -6.03 -4.50 8.13
C PRO A 55 -4.66 -4.44 7.45
N SER A 56 -4.53 -3.68 6.37
CA SER A 56 -3.25 -3.49 5.69
C SER A 56 -2.25 -2.71 6.54
N LEU A 57 -2.72 -1.71 7.30
CA LEU A 57 -1.86 -0.96 8.23
C LEU A 57 -1.29 -1.87 9.33
N LYS A 58 -2.10 -2.82 9.82
CA LYS A 58 -1.68 -3.80 10.82
C LYS A 58 -0.49 -4.61 10.33
N TYR A 59 -0.50 -5.09 9.09
CA TYR A 59 0.61 -5.88 8.56
C TYR A 59 1.90 -5.07 8.43
N VAL A 60 1.80 -3.79 8.04
CA VAL A 60 2.94 -2.87 8.01
C VAL A 60 3.51 -2.65 9.42
N LEU A 61 2.66 -2.36 10.42
CA LEU A 61 3.07 -2.04 11.78
C LEU A 61 3.63 -3.24 12.56
N LEU A 62 3.00 -4.41 12.40
CA LEU A 62 3.44 -5.65 13.05
C LEU A 62 4.60 -6.33 12.32
N LYS A 63 5.04 -5.78 11.19
CA LYS A 63 6.09 -6.35 10.31
C LYS A 63 5.75 -7.77 9.87
N GLU A 64 4.47 -8.02 9.62
CA GLU A 64 4.00 -9.31 9.10
C GLU A 64 4.13 -9.29 7.58
N TYR A 65 5.28 -9.75 7.12
CA TYR A 65 5.63 -9.78 5.71
C TYR A 65 5.60 -11.19 5.12
N ASP A 66 5.41 -11.25 3.82
CA ASP A 66 5.52 -12.42 2.99
C ASP A 66 6.60 -12.18 1.92
N VAL A 67 7.23 -13.24 1.44
CA VAL A 67 8.30 -13.14 0.44
C VAL A 67 7.87 -13.86 -0.82
N VAL A 68 7.73 -13.10 -1.90
CA VAL A 68 7.44 -13.62 -3.23
C VAL A 68 8.76 -13.77 -3.97
N SER A 69 9.12 -15.00 -4.32
CA SER A 69 10.39 -15.33 -4.98
C SER A 69 10.17 -16.02 -6.31
N GLY A 70 10.88 -15.62 -7.36
CA GLY A 70 10.60 -16.12 -8.70
C GLY A 70 11.45 -15.47 -9.78
N LYS A 71 11.32 -15.97 -11.00
CA LYS A 71 11.93 -15.29 -12.16
C LYS A 71 11.13 -14.04 -12.46
N CYS A 72 11.83 -12.92 -12.57
CA CYS A 72 11.25 -11.60 -12.76
C CYS A 72 11.92 -10.90 -13.94
N VAL A 73 11.21 -9.95 -14.53
CA VAL A 73 11.79 -8.98 -15.45
C VAL A 73 11.49 -7.58 -14.93
N ILE A 74 12.51 -6.73 -14.95
CA ILE A 74 12.44 -5.37 -14.42
C ILE A 74 12.31 -4.42 -15.62
N ASP A 75 11.18 -3.74 -15.70
CA ASP A 75 10.90 -2.69 -16.68
C ASP A 75 10.94 -1.34 -15.96
N ILE A 76 11.44 -0.29 -16.62
CA ILE A 76 11.43 1.07 -16.06
C ILE A 76 10.26 1.81 -16.69
N ASP A 77 9.24 2.14 -15.89
CA ASP A 77 8.17 3.04 -16.30
C ASP A 77 8.59 4.49 -16.06
N SER A 78 8.91 5.21 -17.13
CA SER A 78 9.22 6.64 -17.11
C SER A 78 8.07 7.52 -17.62
N SER A 79 6.85 6.99 -17.73
CA SER A 79 5.70 7.71 -18.29
C SER A 79 5.04 8.70 -17.31
N GLY A 80 5.33 8.56 -16.01
CA GLY A 80 4.78 9.37 -14.93
C GLY A 80 5.57 10.64 -14.58
N ARG A 81 5.19 11.28 -13.45
CA ARG A 81 5.95 12.40 -12.86
C ARG A 81 7.29 12.00 -12.25
N SER A 82 7.44 10.71 -11.92
CA SER A 82 8.65 10.07 -11.42
C SER A 82 8.80 8.75 -12.15
N SER A 83 10.04 8.35 -12.43
CA SER A 83 10.32 7.03 -12.97
C SER A 83 10.17 5.98 -11.87
N GLU A 84 9.50 4.88 -12.19
CA GLU A 84 9.27 3.73 -11.30
C GLU A 84 9.82 2.46 -11.96
N ALA A 85 10.13 1.44 -11.17
CA ALA A 85 10.63 0.15 -11.63
C ALA A 85 9.58 -0.94 -11.35
N ASP A 86 9.13 -1.60 -12.41
CA ASP A 86 8.13 -2.66 -12.36
C ASP A 86 8.81 -4.03 -12.42
N PHE A 87 8.60 -4.82 -11.37
CA PHE A 87 9.09 -6.17 -11.22
C PHE A 87 7.98 -7.14 -11.64
N ASN A 88 8.08 -7.64 -12.87
CA ASN A 88 7.09 -8.54 -13.46
C ASN A 88 7.50 -9.99 -13.25
N PHE A 89 6.79 -10.74 -12.41
CA PHE A 89 7.06 -12.15 -12.14
C PHE A 89 6.49 -13.03 -13.24
N LEU A 90 7.36 -13.79 -13.90
CA LEU A 90 7.02 -14.59 -15.07
C LEU A 90 6.14 -15.81 -14.73
N ASP A 91 6.24 -16.31 -13.50
CA ASP A 91 5.57 -17.53 -13.07
C ASP A 91 4.18 -17.28 -12.47
N THR A 92 3.94 -16.08 -11.92
CA THR A 92 2.71 -15.75 -11.18
C THR A 92 1.91 -14.59 -11.77
N ASP A 93 2.42 -13.91 -12.81
CA ASP A 93 1.84 -12.69 -13.39
C ASP A 93 1.70 -11.53 -12.37
N ASP A 94 2.39 -11.64 -11.23
CA ASP A 94 2.43 -10.59 -10.22
C ASP A 94 3.35 -9.46 -10.68
N ILE A 95 2.92 -8.23 -10.44
CA ILE A 95 3.68 -7.02 -10.74
C ILE A 95 3.85 -6.24 -9.44
N PHE A 96 5.10 -5.95 -9.08
CA PHE A 96 5.46 -5.13 -7.93
C PHE A 96 6.18 -3.87 -8.39
N THR A 97 5.71 -2.71 -7.95
CA THR A 97 6.24 -1.42 -8.41
C THR A 97 7.03 -0.74 -7.31
N PHE A 98 8.27 -0.36 -7.63
CA PHE A 98 9.18 0.34 -6.74
C PHE A 98 9.51 1.74 -7.28
N ARG A 99 9.69 2.71 -6.38
CA ARG A 99 10.06 4.08 -6.77
C ARG A 99 11.55 4.26 -6.96
N ASP A 100 12.34 3.44 -6.28
CA ASP A 100 13.77 3.37 -6.51
C ASP A 100 14.04 2.47 -7.72
N ILE A 101 14.87 2.99 -8.63
CA ILE A 101 15.28 2.24 -9.80
C ILE A 101 16.55 1.48 -9.42
N PRO A 102 16.53 0.13 -9.40
CA PRO A 102 17.70 -0.66 -9.05
C PRO A 102 18.80 -0.42 -10.08
N GLU A 103 20.03 -0.08 -9.69
CA GLU A 103 21.14 0.09 -10.63
C GLU A 103 21.59 -1.27 -11.20
N LEU A 104 21.17 -1.57 -12.43
CA LEU A 104 21.46 -2.82 -13.12
C LEU A 104 22.15 -2.56 -14.45
N ASP A 105 22.96 -3.52 -14.91
CA ASP A 105 23.64 -3.43 -16.20
C ASP A 105 22.66 -3.35 -17.38
N ALA A 106 21.46 -3.92 -17.23
CA ALA A 106 20.42 -3.87 -18.25
C ALA A 106 19.01 -4.15 -17.70
N TYR A 107 18.01 -3.55 -18.34
CA TYR A 107 16.58 -3.67 -18.03
C TYR A 107 15.80 -4.16 -19.26
N GLY A 108 14.54 -4.54 -19.06
CA GLY A 108 13.62 -4.86 -20.14
C GLY A 108 13.26 -6.35 -20.23
N LYS A 109 12.08 -6.61 -20.82
CA LYS A 109 11.46 -7.95 -21.07
C LYS A 109 12.38 -9.09 -21.53
N SER A 110 13.52 -8.79 -22.13
CA SER A 110 14.49 -9.80 -22.62
C SER A 110 15.53 -10.23 -21.60
N ILE A 111 15.56 -9.65 -20.38
CA ILE A 111 16.63 -9.87 -19.40
C ILE A 111 16.02 -10.36 -18.08
N PRO A 112 15.85 -11.69 -17.92
CA PRO A 112 15.29 -12.24 -16.70
C PRO A 112 16.32 -12.27 -15.57
N TYR A 113 15.89 -11.81 -14.40
CA TYR A 113 16.58 -11.95 -13.13
C TYR A 113 15.83 -12.93 -12.23
N PHE A 114 16.40 -13.22 -11.07
CA PHE A 114 15.62 -13.78 -9.98
C PHE A 114 15.41 -12.74 -8.91
N CYS A 115 14.15 -12.50 -8.57
CA CYS A 115 13.78 -11.52 -7.58
C CYS A 115 13.19 -12.20 -6.35
N GLU A 116 13.49 -11.63 -5.19
CA GLU A 116 12.74 -11.85 -3.97
C GLU A 116 12.15 -10.51 -3.55
N VAL A 117 10.83 -10.38 -3.62
CA VAL A 117 10.11 -9.18 -3.19
C VAL A 117 9.46 -9.49 -1.86
N THR A 118 9.76 -8.66 -0.86
CA THR A 118 9.10 -8.69 0.44
C THR A 118 7.90 -7.76 0.40
N VAL A 119 6.72 -8.30 0.67
CA VAL A 119 5.44 -7.58 0.66
C VAL A 119 4.72 -7.79 1.99
N THR A 120 3.69 -6.98 2.28
CA THR A 120 2.76 -7.32 3.38
C THR A 120 2.00 -8.59 3.07
N LYS A 121 1.52 -9.32 4.09
CA LYS A 121 0.75 -10.57 3.91
C LYS A 121 -0.48 -10.46 2.99
N ASP A 122 -1.08 -9.28 2.91
CA ASP A 122 -2.21 -8.99 2.02
C ASP A 122 -1.77 -8.51 0.62
N HIS A 123 -0.47 -8.53 0.34
CA HIS A 123 0.18 -8.14 -0.92
C HIS A 123 -0.15 -6.70 -1.35
N MET A 124 -0.57 -5.85 -0.40
CA MET A 124 -0.98 -4.46 -0.66
C MET A 124 0.18 -3.46 -0.65
N PHE A 125 1.31 -3.82 -0.05
CA PHE A 125 2.47 -2.95 0.07
C PHE A 125 3.77 -3.71 -0.19
N GLU A 126 4.55 -3.14 -1.09
CA GLU A 126 5.93 -3.51 -1.36
C GLU A 126 6.84 -2.91 -0.28
N ILE A 127 7.63 -3.76 0.38
CA ILE A 127 8.50 -3.37 1.50
C ILE A 127 9.94 -3.25 1.04
N SER A 128 10.44 -4.30 0.38
CA SER A 128 11.83 -4.35 -0.09
C SER A 128 11.96 -5.39 -1.18
N TYR A 129 13.05 -5.34 -1.95
CA TYR A 129 13.37 -6.37 -2.92
C TYR A 129 14.85 -6.76 -2.86
N LYS A 130 15.14 -7.96 -3.36
CA LYS A 130 16.48 -8.46 -3.63
C LYS A 130 16.53 -9.00 -5.04
N ILE A 131 17.59 -8.66 -5.76
CA ILE A 131 17.82 -9.07 -7.14
C ILE A 131 19.04 -9.97 -7.16
N TYR A 132 18.88 -11.10 -7.83
CA TYR A 132 19.91 -12.11 -8.00
C TYR A 132 20.12 -12.38 -9.49
N ASP A 133 21.35 -12.76 -9.82
CA ASP A 133 21.67 -13.28 -11.14
C ASP A 133 20.87 -14.55 -11.43
N SER A 134 20.25 -14.61 -12.61
CA SER A 134 19.30 -15.68 -12.94
C SER A 134 19.94 -17.06 -13.07
N GLN A 135 21.23 -17.14 -13.38
CA GLN A 135 21.95 -18.41 -13.57
C GLN A 135 22.71 -18.83 -12.32
N THR A 136 23.48 -17.89 -11.75
CA THR A 136 24.41 -18.16 -10.63
C THR A 136 23.77 -17.97 -9.27
N ARG A 137 22.57 -17.38 -9.18
CA ARG A 137 21.88 -17.03 -7.92
C ARG A 137 22.72 -16.13 -7.01
N LYS A 138 23.73 -15.45 -7.54
CA LYS A 138 24.51 -14.49 -6.77
C LYS A 138 23.68 -13.23 -6.56
N LEU A 139 23.67 -12.74 -5.33
CA LEU A 139 23.02 -11.47 -4.99
C LEU A 139 23.70 -10.34 -5.78
N ILE A 140 22.90 -9.58 -6.51
CA ILE A 140 23.33 -8.39 -7.26
C ILE A 140 23.07 -7.16 -6.42
N LEU A 141 21.82 -6.98 -5.98
CA LEU A 141 21.38 -5.77 -5.30
C LEU A 141 20.28 -6.11 -4.29
N THR A 142 20.20 -5.31 -3.23
CA THR A 142 19.10 -5.29 -2.26
C THR A 142 18.61 -3.85 -2.16
N SER A 143 17.31 -3.66 -2.05
CA SER A 143 16.76 -2.36 -1.65
C SER A 143 17.04 -2.14 -0.16
N ASP A 144 17.32 -0.88 0.22
CA ASP A 144 17.48 -0.45 1.61
C ASP A 144 16.13 -0.12 2.28
#